data_AF-A0A432STQ3-F1
#
_entry.id   AF-A0A432STQ3-F1
#
_cell.length_a   1.000
_cell.length_b   1.000
_cell.length_c   1.000
_cell.angle_alpha   90.00
_cell.angle_beta   90.00
_cell.angle_gamma   90.00
#
_symmetry.space_group_name_H-M   'P 1'
#
loop_
_entity.id
_entity.type
_entity.pdbx_description
1 polymer ?
#
loop_
_entity_poly.entity_id
_entity_poly.type
_entity_poly.pdbx_seq_one_letter_code
_entity_poly.pdbx_strand_id
1 'polypeptide(L)'
;MDKTYFTNTNIKQQKGFALMITLSVLMVLISLTMVLLGYFKKVQHDAKDTTAMIQADVYYADITDTFGRFKNKKTLFSTLYLFPVSLRSPDGRFEMYLRCQALSRGVNINWLGMEEKQNMREAYSFAQTVFDTVAQEYNIEDASRLLEMLLEEIGGKKQFVK
;
A
#
# COMPACT_ATOMS: atom_id res chain seq x y z
N MET A 1 13.51 62.13 -59.00
CA MET A 1 14.12 60.78 -58.93
C MET A 1 15.17 60.90 -57.84
N ASP A 2 15.08 60.24 -56.70
CA ASP A 2 15.00 58.79 -56.52
C ASP A 2 14.27 58.43 -55.21
N LYS A 3 13.60 57.27 -55.18
CA LYS A 3 12.80 56.77 -54.04
C LYS A 3 13.62 55.78 -53.25
N THR A 4 13.83 56.00 -51.95
CA THR A 4 14.27 54.94 -51.03
C THR A 4 13.33 54.88 -49.83
N TYR A 5 12.40 53.93 -49.91
CA TYR A 5 11.53 53.52 -48.81
C TYR A 5 12.37 52.72 -47.81
N PHE A 6 12.62 53.29 -46.63
CA PHE A 6 13.18 52.54 -45.52
C PHE A 6 12.11 51.59 -44.96
N THR A 7 12.45 50.31 -45.01
CA THR A 7 11.65 49.15 -44.61
C THR A 7 11.31 49.19 -43.12
N ASN A 8 10.03 49.39 -42.82
CA ASN A 8 9.47 49.27 -41.48
C ASN A 8 9.02 47.81 -41.24
N THR A 9 9.94 46.92 -40.85
CA THR A 9 9.61 45.50 -40.58
C THR A 9 10.18 44.93 -39.27
N ASN A 10 10.79 45.73 -38.40
CA ASN A 10 11.63 45.20 -37.31
C ASN A 10 10.96 45.07 -35.91
N ILE A 11 9.66 45.37 -35.75
CA ILE A 11 9.02 45.38 -34.42
C ILE A 11 8.25 44.07 -34.12
N LYS A 12 7.85 43.30 -35.15
CA LYS A 12 7.09 42.04 -34.96
C LYS A 12 7.98 40.85 -34.59
N GLN A 13 9.23 40.81 -35.06
CA GLN A 13 10.16 39.70 -34.82
C GLN A 13 10.68 39.65 -33.37
N GLN A 14 10.93 40.79 -32.72
CA GLN A 14 11.42 40.82 -31.33
C GLN A 14 10.39 40.29 -30.31
N LYS A 15 9.09 40.52 -30.55
CA LYS A 15 8.00 39.98 -29.70
C LYS A 15 7.88 38.46 -29.81
N GLY A 16 8.05 37.91 -31.01
CA GLY A 16 8.06 36.46 -31.23
C GLY A 16 9.29 35.78 -30.62
N PHE A 17 10.45 36.44 -30.67
CA PHE A 17 11.68 35.90 -30.07
C PHE A 17 11.61 35.85 -28.54
N ALA A 18 11.07 36.90 -27.90
CA ALA A 18 10.83 36.90 -26.46
C ALA A 18 9.82 35.82 -26.03
N LEU A 19 8.76 35.60 -26.82
CA LEU A 19 7.78 34.53 -26.58
C LEU A 19 8.41 33.13 -26.67
N MET A 20 9.30 32.90 -27.65
CA MET A 20 10.00 31.62 -27.79
C MET A 20 10.95 31.35 -26.61
N ILE A 21 11.62 32.39 -26.10
CA ILE A 21 12.47 32.29 -24.91
C ILE A 21 11.63 31.93 -23.68
N THR A 22 10.52 32.64 -23.43
CA THR A 22 9.69 32.35 -22.25
C THR A 22 9.06 30.96 -22.32
N LEU A 23 8.66 30.50 -23.50
CA LEU A 23 8.11 29.16 -23.69
C LEU A 23 9.16 28.06 -23.51
N SER A 24 10.40 28.29 -23.95
CA SER A 24 11.52 27.38 -23.72
C SER A 24 11.85 27.24 -22.23
N VAL A 25 11.93 28.38 -21.52
CA VAL A 25 12.16 28.37 -20.07
C VAL A 25 11.01 27.69 -19.32
N LEU A 26 9.76 27.92 -19.74
CA LEU A 26 8.60 27.24 -19.16
C LEU A 26 8.66 25.72 -19.36
N MET A 27 9.05 25.25 -20.54
CA MET A 27 9.22 23.82 -20.81
C MET A 27 10.30 23.18 -19.94
N VAL A 28 11.42 23.88 -19.71
CA VAL A 28 12.47 23.41 -18.79
C VAL A 28 11.95 23.33 -17.35
N LEU A 29 11.20 24.35 -16.90
CA LEU A 29 10.60 24.36 -15.55
C LEU A 29 9.58 23.24 -15.35
N ILE A 30 8.71 23.00 -16.34
CA ILE A 30 7.74 21.90 -16.31
C ILE A 30 8.45 20.55 -16.25
N SER A 31 9.50 20.37 -17.05
CA SER A 31 10.29 19.13 -17.08
C SER A 31 10.97 18.86 -15.73
N LEU A 32 11.59 19.87 -15.13
CA LEU A 32 12.20 19.75 -13.79
C LEU A 32 11.16 19.42 -12.72
N THR A 33 10.00 20.07 -12.78
CA THR A 33 8.89 19.82 -11.85
C THR A 33 8.38 18.39 -11.95
N MET A 34 8.28 17.84 -13.17
CA MET A 34 7.84 16.46 -13.40
C MET A 34 8.81 15.44 -12.80
N VAL A 35 10.12 15.67 -12.92
CA VAL A 35 11.15 14.84 -12.29
C VAL A 35 11.06 14.91 -10.76
N LEU A 36 10.91 16.11 -10.18
CA LEU A 36 10.73 16.32 -8.75
C LEU A 36 9.50 15.60 -8.20
N LEU A 37 8.37 15.68 -8.92
CA LEU A 37 7.14 14.96 -8.55
C LEU A 37 7.32 13.44 -8.60
N GLY A 38 8.12 12.93 -9.55
CA GLY A 38 8.50 11.52 -9.61
C GLY A 38 9.26 11.07 -8.36
N TYR A 39 10.28 11.82 -7.95
CA TYR A 39 11.01 11.54 -6.70
C TYR A 39 10.13 11.66 -5.47
N PHE A 40 9.26 12.67 -5.41
CA PHE A 40 8.36 12.85 -4.27
C PHE A 40 7.38 11.69 -4.12
N LYS A 41 6.80 11.19 -5.23
CA LYS A 41 5.96 10.00 -5.23
C LYS A 41 6.71 8.76 -4.73
N LYS A 42 7.96 8.58 -5.17
CA LYS A 42 8.81 7.47 -4.74
C LYS A 42 9.07 7.51 -3.23
N VAL A 43 9.46 8.67 -2.70
CA VAL A 43 9.68 8.88 -1.25
C VAL A 43 8.39 8.70 -0.46
N GLN A 44 7.27 9.19 -0.96
CA GLN A 44 5.97 9.02 -0.31
C GLN A 44 5.56 7.55 -0.21
N HIS A 45 5.79 6.78 -1.28
CA HIS A 45 5.52 5.35 -1.30
C HIS A 45 6.44 4.59 -0.33
N ASP A 46 7.75 4.84 -0.40
CA ASP A 46 8.72 4.18 0.48
C ASP A 46 8.47 4.54 1.97
N ALA A 47 8.01 5.77 2.26
CA ALA A 47 7.63 6.19 3.61
C ALA A 47 6.33 5.51 4.09
N LYS A 48 5.34 5.33 3.21
CA LYS A 48 4.11 4.58 3.53
C LYS A 48 4.43 3.13 3.86
N ASP A 49 5.23 2.46 3.03
CA ASP A 49 5.63 1.07 3.22
C ASP A 49 6.39 0.91 4.54
N THR A 50 7.34 1.80 4.81
CA THR A 50 8.11 1.81 6.06
C THR A 50 7.21 2.04 7.27
N THR A 51 6.24 2.95 7.18
CA THR A 51 5.31 3.24 8.28
C THR A 51 4.41 2.03 8.57
N ALA A 52 3.87 1.41 7.54
CA ALA A 52 3.04 0.22 7.67
C ALA A 52 3.82 -0.95 8.29
N MET A 53 5.08 -1.14 7.87
CA MET A 53 5.95 -2.17 8.42
C MET A 53 6.29 -1.91 9.90
N ILE A 54 6.66 -0.67 10.25
CA ILE A 54 6.91 -0.29 11.66
C ILE A 54 5.66 -0.52 12.52
N GLN A 55 4.49 -0.15 12.02
CA GLN A 55 3.24 -0.35 12.74
C GLN A 55 2.93 -1.84 12.95
N ALA A 56 3.14 -2.67 11.92
CA ALA A 56 3.00 -4.12 12.02
C ALA A 56 3.98 -4.74 13.03
N ASP A 57 5.26 -4.30 13.02
CA ASP A 57 6.28 -4.76 13.96
C ASP A 57 5.94 -4.39 15.41
N VAL A 58 5.46 -3.16 15.64
CA VAL A 58 5.00 -2.71 16.96
C VAL A 58 3.82 -3.55 17.43
N TYR A 59 2.84 -3.83 16.56
CA TYR A 59 1.71 -4.69 16.90
C TYR A 59 2.15 -6.11 17.22
N TYR A 60 3.05 -6.68 16.42
CA TYR A 60 3.58 -8.01 16.66
C TYR A 60 4.31 -8.08 18.02
N ALA A 61 5.15 -7.09 18.33
CA ALA A 61 5.84 -6.99 19.61
C ALA A 61 4.87 -6.90 20.79
N ASP A 62 3.86 -6.03 20.72
CA ASP A 62 2.87 -5.87 21.79
C ASP A 62 2.00 -7.11 22.00
N ILE A 63 1.59 -7.77 20.91
CA ILE A 63 0.83 -9.02 20.96
C ILE A 63 1.68 -10.13 21.58
N THR A 64 2.92 -10.28 21.14
CA THR A 64 3.82 -11.33 21.64
C THR A 64 4.22 -11.10 23.10
N ASP A 65 4.49 -9.86 23.53
CA ASP A 65 4.70 -9.53 24.94
C ASP A 65 3.47 -9.88 25.78
N THR A 66 2.27 -9.46 25.33
CA THR A 66 1.02 -9.75 26.03
C THR A 66 0.79 -11.26 26.15
N PHE A 67 1.04 -12.02 25.09
CA PHE A 67 0.92 -13.48 25.10
C PHE A 67 2.00 -14.14 25.97
N GLY A 68 3.21 -13.60 26.01
CA GLY A 68 4.31 -14.05 26.85
C GLY A 68 4.01 -13.97 28.35
N ARG A 69 3.15 -13.03 28.77
CA ARG A 69 2.68 -12.90 30.17
C ARG A 69 1.79 -14.08 30.61
N PHE A 70 1.21 -14.83 29.68
CA PHE A 70 0.42 -16.02 29.99
C PHE A 70 1.33 -17.24 30.14
N LYS A 71 1.62 -17.64 31.38
CA LYS A 71 2.47 -18.80 31.70
C LYS A 71 1.98 -20.13 31.11
N ASN A 72 0.69 -20.26 30.81
CA ASN A 72 0.12 -21.48 30.24
C ASN A 72 -0.72 -21.15 28.99
N LYS A 73 -0.30 -21.73 27.86
CA LYS A 73 -0.92 -21.50 26.55
C LYS A 73 -2.38 -21.96 26.52
N LYS A 74 -2.75 -23.00 27.27
CA LYS A 74 -4.13 -23.50 27.32
C LYS A 74 -5.07 -22.46 27.93
N THR A 75 -4.62 -21.75 28.97
CA THR A 75 -5.36 -20.66 29.61
C THR A 75 -5.40 -19.40 28.75
N LEU A 76 -4.34 -19.11 27.99
CA LEU A 76 -4.35 -18.01 27.02
C LEU A 76 -5.48 -18.22 26.00
N PHE A 77 -5.50 -19.38 25.33
CA PHE A 77 -6.50 -19.65 24.31
C PHE A 77 -7.91 -19.70 24.90
N SER A 78 -8.13 -20.38 26.02
CA SER A 78 -9.46 -20.40 26.65
C SER A 78 -9.93 -19.00 27.04
N THR A 79 -9.04 -18.14 27.53
CA THR A 79 -9.39 -16.76 27.89
C THR A 79 -9.73 -15.94 26.64
N LEU A 80 -8.93 -16.04 25.57
CA LEU A 80 -9.18 -15.33 24.32
C LEU A 80 -10.50 -15.72 23.63
N TYR A 81 -10.97 -16.96 23.82
CA TYR A 81 -12.27 -17.41 23.33
C TYR A 81 -13.44 -16.96 24.22
N LEU A 82 -13.19 -16.64 25.50
CA LEU A 82 -14.22 -16.24 26.47
C LEU A 82 -14.36 -14.72 26.58
N PHE A 83 -13.25 -13.97 26.51
CA PHE A 83 -13.22 -12.54 26.71
C PHE A 83 -12.21 -11.85 25.75
N PRO A 84 -12.53 -10.65 25.24
CA PRO A 84 -11.57 -9.85 24.48
C PRO A 84 -10.42 -9.39 25.38
N VAL A 85 -9.18 -9.65 24.98
CA VAL A 85 -7.98 -9.13 25.64
C VAL A 85 -7.67 -7.75 25.08
N SER A 86 -7.60 -6.74 25.96
CA SER A 86 -7.24 -5.38 25.58
C SER A 86 -5.71 -5.25 25.51
N LEU A 87 -5.21 -4.88 24.33
CA LEU A 87 -3.84 -4.45 24.08
C LEU A 87 -3.83 -2.93 24.19
N ARG A 88 -3.21 -2.41 25.25
CA ARG A 88 -3.08 -0.97 25.48
C ARG A 88 -1.62 -0.59 25.50
N SER A 89 -1.30 0.41 24.69
CA SER A 89 -0.05 1.14 24.80
C SER A 89 0.11 1.77 26.20
N PRO A 90 1.33 1.84 26.74
CA PRO A 90 1.59 2.50 28.02
C PRO A 90 1.19 3.99 28.06
N ASP A 91 1.19 4.64 26.90
CA ASP A 91 0.81 6.04 26.73
C ASP A 91 -0.70 6.27 26.49
N GLY A 92 -1.48 5.18 26.39
CA GLY A 92 -2.93 5.21 26.21
C GLY A 92 -3.41 5.68 24.82
N ARG A 93 -2.51 5.91 23.86
CA ARG A 93 -2.88 6.39 22.51
C ARG A 93 -3.37 5.28 21.59
N PHE A 94 -3.03 4.05 21.91
CA PHE A 94 -3.44 2.84 21.21
C PHE A 94 -4.18 1.91 22.17
N GLU A 95 -5.37 1.49 21.74
CA GLU A 95 -6.18 0.45 22.36
C GLU A 95 -6.75 -0.47 21.27
N MET A 96 -6.48 -1.76 21.38
CA MET A 96 -7.02 -2.79 20.51
C MET A 96 -7.61 -3.92 21.34
N TYR A 97 -8.77 -4.44 20.94
CA TYR A 97 -9.39 -5.60 21.59
C TYR A 97 -9.16 -6.85 20.75
N LEU A 98 -8.27 -7.73 21.24
CA LEU A 98 -8.02 -9.03 20.64
C LEU A 98 -9.07 -10.04 21.13
N ARG A 99 -9.95 -10.49 20.24
CA ARG A 99 -10.93 -11.55 20.50
C ARG A 99 -10.68 -12.74 19.59
N CYS A 100 -10.74 -13.96 20.12
CA CYS A 100 -10.77 -15.15 19.28
C CYS A 100 -12.21 -15.48 18.90
N GLN A 101 -12.46 -15.65 17.60
CA GLN A 101 -13.67 -16.30 17.10
C GLN A 101 -13.35 -17.75 16.75
N ALA A 102 -14.35 -18.63 16.80
CA ALA A 102 -14.18 -20.03 16.44
C ALA A 102 -13.53 -20.16 15.05
N LEU A 103 -12.51 -21.02 14.95
CA LEU A 103 -11.76 -21.25 13.71
C LEU A 103 -12.68 -21.72 12.56
N SER A 104 -13.82 -22.33 12.90
CA SER A 104 -14.88 -22.72 11.94
C SER A 104 -15.50 -21.53 11.18
N ARG A 105 -15.32 -20.29 11.66
CA ARG A 105 -15.72 -19.07 10.95
C ARG A 105 -14.62 -18.51 10.05
N GLY A 106 -13.39 -19.01 10.19
CA GLY A 106 -12.24 -18.54 9.41
C GLY A 106 -12.16 -19.23 8.06
N VAL A 107 -11.63 -18.53 7.07
CA VAL A 107 -11.27 -19.10 5.76
C VAL A 107 -9.78 -19.38 5.74
N ASN A 108 -9.38 -20.57 5.32
CA ASN A 108 -7.96 -20.91 5.24
C ASN A 108 -7.33 -20.17 4.04
N ILE A 109 -6.42 -19.24 4.31
CA ILE A 109 -5.76 -18.42 3.29
C ILE A 109 -4.98 -19.26 2.26
N ASN A 110 -4.51 -20.45 2.63
CA ASN A 110 -3.80 -21.35 1.72
C ASN A 110 -4.71 -21.90 0.61
N TRP A 111 -6.03 -21.78 0.73
CA TRP A 111 -6.96 -22.16 -0.33
C TRP A 111 -6.84 -21.27 -1.58
N LEU A 112 -6.31 -20.04 -1.45
CA LEU A 112 -5.99 -19.18 -2.60
C LEU A 112 -4.98 -19.83 -3.54
N GLY A 113 -4.05 -20.63 -3.02
CA GLY A 113 -3.04 -21.34 -3.82
C GLY A 113 -3.50 -22.69 -4.39
N MET A 114 -4.80 -23.03 -4.33
CA MET A 114 -5.31 -24.36 -4.71
C MET A 114 -6.13 -24.38 -6.00
N GLU A 115 -6.05 -23.34 -6.83
CA GLU A 115 -6.80 -23.21 -8.09
C GLU A 115 -6.65 -24.45 -9.01
N GLU A 116 -5.45 -25.01 -9.10
CA GLU A 116 -5.15 -26.16 -9.97
C GLU A 116 -5.67 -27.51 -9.44
N LYS A 117 -6.12 -27.58 -8.17
CA LYS A 117 -6.60 -28.82 -7.56
C LYS A 117 -8.11 -28.98 -7.82
N GLN A 118 -8.47 -29.93 -8.68
CA GLN A 118 -9.87 -30.21 -9.07
C GLN A 118 -10.83 -30.36 -7.87
N ASN A 119 -10.38 -30.93 -6.76
CA ASN A 119 -11.21 -31.15 -5.56
C ASN A 119 -11.23 -29.96 -4.59
N MET A 120 -10.52 -28.87 -4.87
CA MET A 120 -10.43 -27.68 -4.00
C MET A 120 -10.98 -26.42 -4.67
N ARG A 121 -11.65 -26.53 -5.82
CA ARG A 121 -12.17 -25.38 -6.58
C ARG A 121 -13.19 -24.56 -5.78
N GLU A 122 -14.05 -25.22 -5.00
CA GLU A 122 -15.01 -24.54 -4.12
C GLU A 122 -14.30 -23.78 -3.00
N ALA A 123 -13.30 -24.40 -2.38
CA ALA A 123 -12.49 -23.79 -1.33
C ALA A 123 -11.69 -22.57 -1.86
N TYR A 124 -11.12 -22.69 -3.05
CA TYR A 124 -10.47 -21.59 -3.77
C TYR A 124 -11.45 -20.45 -4.05
N SER A 125 -12.60 -20.74 -4.66
CA SER A 125 -13.63 -19.75 -4.99
C SER A 125 -14.12 -18.99 -3.74
N PHE A 126 -14.32 -19.72 -2.65
CA PHE A 126 -14.71 -19.13 -1.37
C PHE A 126 -13.62 -18.23 -0.78
N ALA A 127 -12.37 -18.67 -0.79
CA ALA A 127 -11.23 -17.85 -0.33
C ALA A 127 -11.04 -16.59 -1.19
N GLN A 128 -11.21 -16.71 -2.51
CA GLN A 128 -11.17 -15.58 -3.43
C GLN A 128 -12.29 -14.58 -3.14
N THR A 129 -13.52 -15.07 -2.95
CA THR A 129 -14.68 -14.20 -2.61
C THR A 129 -14.46 -13.45 -1.31
N VAL A 130 -13.90 -14.12 -0.29
CA VAL A 130 -13.58 -13.46 0.98
C VAL A 130 -12.46 -12.44 0.81
N PHE A 131 -11.42 -12.75 0.04
CA PHE A 131 -10.36 -11.78 -0.28
C PHE A 131 -10.94 -10.54 -0.97
N ASP A 132 -11.76 -10.72 -2.01
CA ASP A 132 -12.36 -9.64 -2.78
C ASP A 132 -13.28 -8.78 -1.89
N THR A 133 -14.06 -9.42 -1.01
CA THR A 133 -14.92 -8.72 -0.04
C THR A 133 -14.10 -7.87 0.93
N VAL A 134 -12.99 -8.40 1.46
CA VAL A 134 -12.08 -7.67 2.35
C VAL A 134 -11.41 -6.52 1.61
N ALA A 135 -10.92 -6.77 0.39
CA ALA A 135 -10.30 -5.74 -0.43
C ALA A 135 -11.25 -4.58 -0.71
N GLN A 136 -12.52 -4.89 -0.99
CA GLN A 136 -13.56 -3.90 -1.22
C GLN A 136 -13.94 -3.14 0.05
N GLU A 137 -14.24 -3.85 1.16
CA GLU A 137 -14.69 -3.25 2.42
C GLU A 137 -13.64 -2.29 3.00
N TYR A 138 -12.37 -2.66 2.92
CA TYR A 138 -11.26 -1.85 3.43
C TYR A 138 -10.66 -0.92 2.36
N ASN A 139 -11.22 -0.87 1.15
CA ASN A 139 -10.76 -0.03 0.04
C ASN A 139 -9.24 -0.12 -0.19
N ILE A 140 -8.73 -1.35 -0.31
CA ILE A 140 -7.30 -1.61 -0.53
C ILE A 140 -6.87 -1.00 -1.87
N GLU A 141 -5.87 -0.11 -1.83
CA GLU A 141 -5.42 0.69 -3.00
C GLU A 141 -4.95 -0.19 -4.17
N ASP A 142 -4.27 -1.30 -3.90
CA ASP A 142 -3.83 -2.27 -4.91
C ASP A 142 -4.07 -3.72 -4.45
N ALA A 143 -5.34 -4.13 -4.48
CA ALA A 143 -5.76 -5.48 -4.09
C ALA A 143 -5.14 -6.57 -4.98
N SER A 144 -4.96 -6.30 -6.27
CA SER A 144 -4.37 -7.24 -7.22
C SER A 144 -2.91 -7.54 -6.88
N ARG A 145 -2.12 -6.51 -6.56
CA ARG A 145 -0.73 -6.68 -6.14
C ARG A 145 -0.63 -7.42 -4.81
N LEU A 146 -1.54 -7.15 -3.87
CA LEU A 146 -1.61 -7.88 -2.62
C LEU A 146 -1.89 -9.37 -2.83
N LEU A 147 -2.83 -9.71 -3.71
CA LEU A 147 -3.15 -11.09 -4.05
C LEU A 147 -1.94 -11.82 -4.67
N GLU A 148 -1.25 -11.16 -5.59
CA GLU A 148 -0.02 -11.70 -6.20
C GLU A 148 1.04 -12.02 -5.14
N MET A 149 1.31 -11.09 -4.22
CA MET A 149 2.27 -11.30 -3.13
C MET A 149 1.87 -12.48 -2.23
N LEU A 150 0.58 -12.60 -1.87
CA LEU A 150 0.07 -13.72 -1.08
C LEU A 150 0.27 -15.07 -1.79
N LEU A 151 0.00 -15.13 -3.09
CA LEU A 151 0.20 -16.34 -3.89
C LEU A 151 1.68 -16.72 -4.01
N GLU A 152 2.57 -15.73 -4.13
CA GLU A 152 4.02 -15.96 -4.12
C GLU A 152 4.54 -16.51 -2.79
N GLU A 153 4.01 -16.03 -1.66
CA GLU A 153 4.33 -16.55 -0.32
C GLU A 153 3.79 -17.97 -0.11
N ILE A 154 2.51 -18.21 -0.44
CA ILE A 154 1.88 -19.54 -0.32
C ILE A 154 2.61 -20.57 -1.17
N GLY A 155 3.02 -20.18 -2.39
CA GLY A 155 3.80 -21.02 -3.29
C GLY A 155 5.26 -21.20 -2.90
N GLY A 156 5.74 -20.55 -1.84
CA GLY A 156 7.13 -20.61 -1.38
C GLY A 156 8.15 -20.01 -2.36
N LYS A 157 7.71 -19.19 -3.32
CA LYS A 157 8.58 -18.61 -4.35
C LYS A 157 9.38 -17.42 -3.82
N LYS A 158 8.77 -16.63 -2.93
CA LYS A 158 9.38 -15.43 -2.36
C LYS A 158 8.74 -15.14 -1.01
N GLN A 159 9.57 -14.89 0.01
CA GLN A 159 9.12 -14.52 1.35
C GLN A 159 9.14 -12.99 1.47
N PHE A 160 7.97 -12.40 1.69
CA PHE A 160 7.81 -10.95 1.88
C PHE A 160 7.75 -10.59 3.36
N VAL A 161 7.27 -11.50 4.21
CA VAL A 161 7.24 -11.37 5.67
C VAL A 161 8.22 -12.34 6.32
N LYS A 162 9.16 -11.82 7.13
CA LYS A 162 10.16 -12.63 7.85
C LYS A 162 9.60 -13.32 9.08
#